data_AF-A0A5J4UT27-F1
#
_entry.id   AF-A0A5J4UT27-F1
#
_cell.length_a   1.000
_cell.length_b   1.000
_cell.length_c   1.000
_cell.angle_alpha   90.00
_cell.angle_beta   90.00
_cell.angle_gamma   90.00
#
_symmetry.space_group_name_H-M   'P 1'
#
loop_
_entity.id
_entity.type
_entity.pdbx_description
1 polymer ?
#
loop_
_entity_poly.entity_id
_entity_poly.type
_entity_poly.pdbx_seq_one_letter_code
_entity_poly.pdbx_strand_id
1 'polypeptide(L)'
;MEAKDVHNAILLIPGLGGSVLYAKIKNKNGTETEELIWPKLVNADFTLHRYMNCYIDKNTLRAVPYDDNVRIYATDKDYGLYGIDFLIHPIEQLSFYPQFHYLIDMFEKCGYQRGVSLWGYPYDFFQEISQPCIMLPLRDRIIEAFNSCGQKKISIISHSQGGLLFKTFAALYPDDVSKYVRRWITIGTPFQGAAVINAAMMFGYNFGFPCSLLLPRTMQIIQVLL
;
A
#
# COMPACT_ATOMS: atom_id res chain seq x y z
N MET A 1 -9.37 -35.10 -15.92
CA MET A 1 -9.55 -33.65 -15.74
C MET A 1 -8.21 -33.00 -16.05
N GLU A 2 -8.08 -32.34 -17.20
CA GLU A 2 -6.89 -31.52 -17.47
C GLU A 2 -6.80 -30.41 -16.41
N ALA A 3 -5.65 -30.29 -15.76
CA ALA A 3 -5.39 -29.16 -14.87
C ALA A 3 -5.49 -27.89 -15.73
N LYS A 4 -6.47 -27.02 -15.46
CA LYS A 4 -6.53 -25.69 -16.06
C LYS A 4 -5.16 -25.04 -15.86
N ASP A 5 -4.51 -24.66 -16.96
CA ASP A 5 -3.20 -24.03 -16.91
C ASP A 5 -3.31 -22.72 -16.12
N VAL A 6 -2.72 -22.69 -14.93
CA VAL A 6 -2.81 -21.53 -14.02
C VAL A 6 -1.98 -20.40 -14.60
N HIS A 7 -2.58 -19.21 -14.76
CA HIS A 7 -1.86 -18.02 -15.21
C HIS A 7 -0.68 -17.70 -14.27
N ASN A 8 0.42 -17.19 -14.82
CA ASN A 8 1.48 -16.59 -14.00
C ASN A 8 0.85 -15.51 -13.12
N ALA A 9 1.16 -15.53 -11.83
CA ALA A 9 0.57 -14.57 -10.91
C ALA A 9 0.94 -13.13 -11.26
N ILE A 10 0.05 -12.20 -10.90
CA ILE A 10 0.23 -10.75 -10.97
C ILE A 10 0.20 -10.21 -9.55
N LEU A 11 1.19 -9.39 -9.21
CA LEU A 11 1.22 -8.61 -7.98
C LEU A 11 1.05 -7.13 -8.28
N LEU A 12 0.04 -6.51 -7.66
CA LEU A 12 -0.27 -5.09 -7.78
C LEU A 12 0.33 -4.31 -6.59
N ILE A 13 1.08 -3.25 -6.89
CA ILE A 13 1.73 -2.39 -5.88
C ILE A 13 1.24 -0.94 -6.06
N PRO A 14 0.52 -0.36 -5.08
CA PRO A 14 -0.03 1.00 -5.19
C PRO A 14 1.03 2.09 -5.00
N GLY A 15 0.64 3.33 -5.24
CA GLY A 15 1.45 4.51 -4.93
C GLY A 15 1.19 5.06 -3.52
N LEU A 16 1.79 6.21 -3.22
CA LEU A 16 1.53 6.98 -2.00
C LEU A 16 0.03 7.25 -1.84
N GLY A 17 -0.52 6.99 -0.64
CA GLY A 17 -1.95 7.15 -0.40
C GLY A 17 -2.84 6.07 -1.02
N GLY A 18 -2.29 5.11 -1.76
CA GLY A 18 -3.04 4.09 -2.49
C GLY A 18 -3.28 2.79 -1.72
N SER A 19 -3.06 2.76 -0.41
CA SER A 19 -3.32 1.60 0.47
C SER A 19 -4.32 1.97 1.55
N VAL A 20 -5.27 1.10 1.87
CA VAL A 20 -6.13 1.27 3.06
C VAL A 20 -5.33 0.94 4.31
N LEU A 21 -5.27 1.89 5.25
CA LEU A 21 -4.53 1.76 6.51
C LEU A 21 -5.47 1.72 7.71
N TYR A 22 -5.09 0.90 8.68
CA TYR A 22 -5.74 0.77 9.98
C TYR A 22 -4.75 1.03 11.12
N ALA A 23 -5.26 1.54 12.23
CA ALA A 23 -4.60 1.56 13.52
C ALA A 23 -5.13 0.39 14.37
N LYS A 24 -4.23 -0.48 14.81
CA LYS A 24 -4.49 -1.50 15.82
C LYS A 24 -4.11 -0.92 17.18
N ILE A 25 -5.08 -0.86 18.10
CA ILE A 25 -4.98 -0.17 19.38
C ILE A 25 -5.12 -1.19 20.50
N LYS A 26 -4.11 -1.30 21.35
CA LYS A 26 -4.14 -2.14 22.56
C LYS A 26 -4.75 -1.37 23.72
N ASN A 27 -5.91 -1.80 24.18
CA ASN A 27 -6.65 -1.18 25.27
C ASN A 27 -6.06 -1.56 26.64
N LYS A 28 -6.36 -0.76 27.67
CA LYS A 28 -5.87 -0.98 29.05
C LYS A 28 -6.32 -2.31 29.65
N ASN A 29 -7.47 -2.82 29.22
CA ASN A 29 -8.00 -4.14 29.60
C ASN A 29 -7.34 -5.30 28.84
N GLY A 30 -6.37 -5.03 27.97
CA GLY A 30 -5.66 -6.03 27.16
C GLY A 30 -6.33 -6.37 25.82
N THR A 31 -7.53 -5.86 25.52
CA THR A 31 -8.19 -6.13 24.23
C THR A 31 -7.58 -5.29 23.11
N GLU A 32 -7.62 -5.81 21.87
CA GLU A 32 -7.21 -5.07 20.69
C GLU A 32 -8.44 -4.62 19.89
N THR A 33 -8.42 -3.36 19.45
CA THR A 33 -9.44 -2.78 18.57
C THR A 33 -8.78 -2.21 17.32
N GLU A 34 -9.52 -2.20 16.21
CA GLU A 34 -9.03 -1.68 14.93
C GLU A 34 -9.85 -0.46 14.51
N GLU A 35 -9.15 0.59 14.08
CA GLU A 35 -9.76 1.81 13.56
C GLU A 35 -9.22 2.09 12.15
N LEU A 36 -10.11 2.33 11.19
CA LEU A 36 -9.72 2.80 9.85
C LEU A 36 -9.10 4.20 9.97
N ILE A 37 -7.89 4.39 9.46
CA ILE A 37 -7.21 5.70 9.50
C ILE A 37 -7.07 6.35 8.13
N TRP A 38 -6.97 5.55 7.08
CA TRP A 38 -6.85 6.07 5.72
C TRP A 38 -7.49 5.14 4.68
N PRO A 39 -8.24 5.70 3.72
CA PRO A 39 -8.83 7.04 3.75
C PRO A 39 -10.04 7.10 4.69
N LYS A 40 -10.35 8.28 5.21
CA LYS A 40 -11.56 8.55 6.00
C LYS A 40 -12.37 9.67 5.35
N LEU A 41 -13.70 9.54 5.36
CA LEU A 41 -14.60 10.62 4.92
C LEU A 41 -14.93 11.60 6.04
N VAL A 42 -14.97 11.12 7.28
CA VAL A 42 -15.36 11.90 8.45
C VAL A 42 -14.17 11.99 9.40
N ASN A 43 -13.86 13.20 9.86
CA ASN A 43 -12.77 13.49 10.78
C ASN A 43 -11.39 12.99 10.30
N ALA A 44 -11.15 12.96 8.99
CA ALA A 44 -9.90 12.46 8.42
C ALA A 44 -8.69 13.23 8.98
N ASP A 45 -8.77 14.56 9.03
CA ASP A 45 -7.70 15.39 9.58
C ASP A 45 -7.38 15.04 11.03
N PHE A 46 -8.40 14.89 11.87
CA PHE A 46 -8.23 14.53 13.29
C PHE A 46 -7.62 13.13 13.44
N THR A 47 -8.10 12.15 12.69
CA THR A 47 -7.57 10.78 12.73
C THR A 47 -6.12 10.72 12.26
N LEU A 48 -5.79 11.41 11.17
CA LEU A 48 -4.42 11.49 10.69
C LEU A 48 -3.52 12.23 11.67
N HIS A 49 -3.97 13.35 12.25
CA HIS A 49 -3.19 14.04 13.28
C HIS A 49 -2.95 13.18 14.52
N ARG A 50 -3.93 12.37 14.94
CA ARG A 50 -3.78 11.51 16.10
C ARG A 50 -2.77 10.38 15.86
N TYR A 51 -2.88 9.69 14.73
CA TYR A 51 -2.11 8.47 14.49
C TYR A 51 -0.85 8.68 13.67
N MET A 52 -0.82 9.69 12.80
CA MET A 52 0.30 9.94 11.89
C MET A 52 1.20 11.10 12.32
N ASN A 53 0.89 11.77 13.43
CA ASN A 53 1.88 12.60 14.11
C ASN A 53 2.85 11.65 14.83
N CYS A 54 3.96 11.36 14.18
CA CYS A 54 4.92 10.35 14.58
C CYS A 54 6.29 10.97 14.89
N TYR A 55 7.15 10.24 15.58
CA TYR A 55 8.58 10.53 15.63
C TYR A 55 9.37 9.46 14.87
N ILE A 56 10.59 9.80 14.45
CA ILE A 56 11.51 8.83 13.85
C ILE A 56 12.32 8.17 14.97
N ASP A 57 12.15 6.87 15.13
CA ASP A 57 12.97 6.09 16.06
C ASP A 57 14.42 6.04 15.54
N LYS A 58 15.39 6.46 16.36
CA LYS A 58 16.79 6.64 15.90
C LYS A 58 17.52 5.32 15.59
N ASN A 59 17.06 4.21 16.16
CA ASN A 59 17.72 2.92 16.01
C ASN A 59 17.18 2.17 14.79
N THR A 60 15.87 2.28 14.56
CA THR A 60 15.16 1.56 13.51
C THR A 60 14.86 2.43 12.29
N LEU A 61 14.96 3.75 12.41
CA LEU A 61 14.58 4.76 11.40
C LEU A 61 13.11 4.67 10.97
N ARG A 62 12.27 4.03 11.79
CA ARG A 62 10.84 3.91 11.53
C ARG A 62 10.09 5.13 12.03
N ALA A 63 9.03 5.49 11.31
CA ALA A 63 8.03 6.41 11.83
C ALA A 63 7.16 5.66 12.84
N VAL A 64 7.17 6.10 14.10
CA VAL A 64 6.45 5.48 15.21
C VAL A 64 5.42 6.48 15.78
N PRO A 65 4.15 6.08 15.94
CA PRO A 65 3.16 6.92 16.62
C PRO A 65 3.58 7.27 18.05
N TYR A 66 3.20 8.43 18.55
CA TYR A 66 3.45 8.79 19.97
C TYR A 66 2.69 7.92 20.96
N ASP A 67 1.57 7.34 20.55
CA ASP A 67 0.79 6.41 21.35
C ASP A 67 1.43 5.00 21.26
N ASP A 68 2.21 4.61 22.28
CA ASP A 68 2.93 3.32 22.34
C ASP A 68 2.03 2.07 22.21
N ASN A 69 0.72 2.24 22.44
CA ASN A 69 -0.27 1.18 22.31
C ASN A 69 -0.89 1.09 20.91
N VAL A 70 -0.41 1.89 19.95
CA VAL A 70 -0.91 1.93 18.58
C VAL A 70 0.10 1.35 17.62
N ARG A 71 -0.37 0.49 16.71
CA ARG A 71 0.38 0.03 15.55
C ARG A 71 -0.40 0.31 14.27
N ILE A 72 0.26 0.95 13.32
CA ILE A 72 -0.30 1.23 12.00
C ILE A 72 0.09 0.11 11.04
N TYR A 73 -0.86 -0.28 10.19
CA TYR A 73 -0.62 -1.28 9.18
C TYR A 73 -1.56 -1.13 7.98
N ALA A 74 -1.09 -1.55 6.81
CA ALA A 74 -1.90 -1.77 5.62
C ALA A 74 -2.66 -3.10 5.73
N THR A 75 -3.95 -3.09 5.39
CA THR A 75 -4.78 -4.30 5.48
C THR A 75 -4.36 -5.35 4.47
N ASP A 76 -4.17 -6.60 4.90
CA ASP A 76 -3.89 -7.74 4.00
C ASP A 76 -5.16 -8.53 3.62
N LYS A 77 -6.34 -7.97 3.90
CA LYS A 77 -7.61 -8.60 3.55
C LYS A 77 -7.67 -8.92 2.06
N ASP A 78 -8.25 -10.07 1.75
CA ASP A 78 -8.40 -10.54 0.38
C ASP A 78 -7.07 -10.51 -0.39
N TYR A 79 -6.02 -11.08 0.22
CA TYR A 79 -4.69 -11.18 -0.39
C TYR A 79 -4.10 -9.82 -0.76
N GLY A 80 -4.41 -8.81 0.07
CA GLY A 80 -4.04 -7.41 -0.12
C GLY A 80 -4.86 -6.67 -1.20
N LEU A 81 -5.73 -7.35 -1.94
CA LEU A 81 -6.53 -6.71 -3.00
C LEU A 81 -7.56 -5.75 -2.43
N TYR A 82 -8.20 -6.09 -1.31
CA TYR A 82 -9.15 -5.19 -0.63
C TYR A 82 -8.51 -3.84 -0.32
N GLY A 83 -7.26 -3.84 0.16
CA GLY A 83 -6.56 -2.62 0.56
C GLY A 83 -6.18 -1.70 -0.60
N ILE A 84 -6.34 -2.13 -1.86
CA ILE A 84 -5.92 -1.39 -3.05
C ILE A 84 -6.98 -1.36 -4.17
N ASP A 85 -8.19 -1.88 -3.91
CA ASP A 85 -9.28 -1.97 -4.88
C ASP A 85 -9.92 -0.58 -5.08
N PHE A 86 -10.79 -0.18 -4.15
CA PHE A 86 -11.24 1.19 -3.95
C PHE A 86 -10.64 1.72 -2.65
N LEU A 87 -10.32 3.01 -2.58
CA LEU A 87 -9.80 3.55 -1.33
C LEU A 87 -10.94 3.84 -0.34
N ILE A 88 -12.08 4.37 -0.81
CA ILE A 88 -13.21 4.68 0.06
C ILE A 88 -14.29 3.62 -0.11
N HIS A 89 -14.57 2.90 0.98
CA HIS A 89 -15.64 1.90 1.11
C HIS A 89 -16.71 2.35 2.11
N PRO A 90 -17.42 3.45 1.86
CA PRO A 90 -18.20 4.09 2.90
C PRO A 90 -19.48 3.34 3.26
N ILE A 91 -20.12 2.60 2.32
CA ILE A 91 -21.37 1.86 2.52
C ILE A 91 -21.45 0.75 1.44
N GLU A 92 -22.17 -0.36 1.67
CA GLU A 92 -22.31 -1.56 0.81
C GLU A 92 -22.67 -1.31 -0.68
N GLN A 93 -22.88 -0.07 -1.13
CA GLN A 93 -23.34 0.26 -2.48
C GLN A 93 -22.64 1.47 -3.13
N LEU A 94 -21.66 2.12 -2.47
CA LEU A 94 -21.11 3.39 -2.97
C LEU A 94 -19.60 3.51 -2.80
N SER A 95 -18.83 2.78 -3.62
CA SER A 95 -17.36 2.88 -3.62
C SER A 95 -16.87 4.09 -4.43
N PHE A 96 -15.92 4.84 -3.86
CA PHE A 96 -15.30 5.99 -4.53
C PHE A 96 -13.78 5.83 -4.57
N TYR A 97 -13.13 6.55 -5.50
CA TYR A 97 -11.68 6.54 -5.69
C TYR A 97 -11.15 5.13 -6.04
N PRO A 98 -11.46 4.63 -7.25
CA PRO A 98 -10.94 3.36 -7.73
C PRO A 98 -9.42 3.45 -7.87
N GLN A 99 -8.69 2.68 -7.07
CA GLN A 99 -7.23 2.64 -7.10
C GLN A 99 -6.76 1.61 -8.11
N PHE A 100 -7.04 0.32 -7.89
CA PHE A 100 -6.83 -0.75 -8.86
C PHE A 100 -8.10 -1.46 -9.31
N HIS A 101 -9.29 -1.01 -8.87
CA HIS A 101 -10.56 -1.68 -9.16
C HIS A 101 -10.72 -2.16 -10.61
N TYR A 102 -10.54 -1.27 -11.58
CA TYR A 102 -10.72 -1.62 -12.99
C TYR A 102 -9.67 -2.60 -13.52
N LEU A 103 -8.45 -2.57 -12.97
CA LEU A 103 -7.41 -3.55 -13.31
C LEU A 103 -7.75 -4.92 -12.70
N ILE A 104 -8.19 -4.95 -11.45
CA ILE A 104 -8.62 -6.17 -10.76
C ILE A 104 -9.79 -6.81 -11.52
N ASP A 105 -10.87 -6.06 -11.79
CA ASP A 105 -12.04 -6.51 -12.53
C ASP A 105 -11.68 -7.02 -13.94
N MET A 106 -10.79 -6.31 -14.65
CA MET A 106 -10.29 -6.77 -15.95
C MET A 106 -9.56 -8.11 -15.85
N PHE A 107 -8.65 -8.28 -14.87
CA PHE A 107 -7.93 -9.54 -14.70
C PHE A 107 -8.86 -10.69 -14.32
N GLU A 108 -9.83 -10.46 -13.44
CA GLU A 108 -10.85 -11.47 -13.07
C GLU A 108 -11.67 -11.90 -14.29
N LYS A 109 -12.10 -10.95 -15.14
CA LYS A 109 -12.77 -11.25 -16.42
C LYS A 109 -11.89 -12.03 -17.40
N CYS A 110 -10.57 -11.88 -17.31
CA CYS A 110 -9.59 -12.66 -18.06
C CYS A 110 -9.25 -14.02 -17.42
N GLY A 111 -9.91 -14.41 -16.32
CA GLY A 111 -9.72 -15.72 -15.68
C GLY A 111 -8.65 -15.76 -14.59
N TYR A 112 -8.10 -14.62 -14.18
CA TYR A 112 -7.25 -14.54 -12.99
C TYR A 112 -8.08 -14.75 -11.72
N GLN A 113 -7.45 -15.32 -10.69
CA GLN A 113 -8.10 -15.69 -9.44
C GLN A 113 -7.37 -15.04 -8.27
N ARG A 114 -8.13 -14.34 -7.41
CA ARG A 114 -7.62 -13.74 -6.16
C ARG A 114 -6.94 -14.81 -5.31
N GLY A 115 -5.74 -14.53 -4.80
CA GLY A 115 -4.98 -15.46 -3.96
C GLY A 115 -4.39 -16.67 -4.68
N VAL A 116 -4.50 -16.74 -6.02
CA VAL A 116 -3.87 -17.78 -6.85
C VAL A 116 -3.00 -17.15 -7.91
N SER A 117 -3.59 -16.31 -8.77
CA SER A 117 -2.89 -15.62 -9.84
C SER A 117 -3.05 -14.09 -9.78
N LEU A 118 -3.80 -13.56 -8.83
CA LEU A 118 -3.97 -12.12 -8.62
C LEU A 118 -3.77 -11.77 -7.14
N TRP A 119 -2.86 -10.83 -6.89
CA TRP A 119 -2.41 -10.47 -5.55
C TRP A 119 -2.23 -8.97 -5.43
N GLY A 120 -2.48 -8.43 -4.23
CA GLY A 120 -2.19 -7.06 -3.86
C GLY A 120 -1.06 -6.98 -2.84
N TYR A 121 -0.34 -5.86 -2.85
CA TYR A 121 0.61 -5.49 -1.81
C TYR A 121 0.34 -4.05 -1.32
N PRO A 122 -0.70 -3.84 -0.51
CA PRO A 122 -0.84 -2.59 0.23
C PRO A 122 0.28 -2.51 1.26
N TYR A 123 0.75 -1.30 1.54
CA TYR A 123 1.84 -1.06 2.47
C TYR A 123 1.61 0.22 3.26
N ASP A 124 2.25 0.33 4.43
CA ASP A 124 2.27 1.57 5.20
C ASP A 124 3.13 2.59 4.48
N PHE A 125 2.48 3.41 3.65
CA PHE A 125 3.14 4.40 2.81
C PHE A 125 3.67 5.61 3.60
N PHE A 126 3.51 5.62 4.92
CA PHE A 126 4.15 6.57 5.83
C PHE A 126 5.48 6.08 6.40
N GLN A 127 5.90 4.85 6.06
CA GLN A 127 7.28 4.43 6.27
C GLN A 127 8.10 4.77 5.02
N GLU A 128 9.39 5.02 5.24
CA GLU A 128 10.35 5.07 4.15
C GLU A 128 10.39 3.70 3.45
N ILE A 129 10.42 3.72 2.11
CA ILE A 129 10.17 2.51 1.32
C ILE A 129 11.26 1.45 1.48
N SER A 130 12.53 1.81 1.73
CA SER A 130 13.63 0.86 1.94
C SER A 130 13.58 0.12 3.29
N GLN A 131 12.68 0.53 4.19
CA GLN A 131 12.58 -0.06 5.51
C GLN A 131 12.26 -1.56 5.48
N PRO A 132 12.89 -2.38 6.35
CA PRO A 132 12.61 -3.81 6.42
C PRO A 132 11.14 -4.15 6.69
N CYS A 133 10.41 -3.28 7.40
CA CYS A 133 8.97 -3.47 7.65
C CYS A 133 8.10 -3.37 6.38
N ILE A 134 8.64 -2.84 5.27
CA ILE A 134 8.02 -2.82 3.95
C ILE A 134 8.67 -3.90 3.07
N MET A 135 9.99 -3.94 3.03
CA MET A 135 10.72 -4.82 2.11
C MET A 135 10.53 -6.31 2.39
N LEU A 136 10.51 -6.72 3.66
CA LEU A 136 10.36 -8.14 4.01
C LEU A 136 8.95 -8.67 3.71
N PRO A 137 7.84 -7.99 4.09
CA PRO A 137 6.51 -8.43 3.70
C PRO A 137 6.29 -8.44 2.18
N LEU A 138 6.92 -7.53 1.42
CA LEU A 138 6.86 -7.59 -0.04
C LEU A 138 7.54 -8.86 -0.56
N ARG A 139 8.70 -9.20 -0.03
CA ARG A 139 9.41 -10.44 -0.37
C ARG A 139 8.52 -11.66 -0.13
N ASP A 140 7.89 -11.73 1.03
CA ASP A 140 7.01 -12.83 1.41
C ASP A 140 5.82 -12.93 0.44
N ARG A 141 5.18 -11.80 0.12
CA ARG A 141 4.08 -11.74 -0.84
C ARG A 141 4.48 -12.16 -2.26
N ILE A 142 5.69 -11.82 -2.71
CA ILE A 142 6.23 -12.29 -4.00
C ILE A 142 6.40 -13.82 -4.00
N ILE A 143 6.89 -14.39 -2.89
CA ILE A 143 7.09 -15.83 -2.74
C ILE A 143 5.74 -16.57 -2.66
N GLU A 144 4.76 -16.02 -1.94
CA GLU A 144 3.38 -16.53 -1.88
C GLU A 144 2.73 -16.57 -3.27
N ALA A 145 2.83 -15.47 -4.02
CA ALA A 145 2.31 -15.37 -5.38
C ALA A 145 3.01 -16.35 -6.34
N PHE A 146 4.32 -16.54 -6.20
CA PHE A 146 5.08 -17.52 -6.98
C PHE A 146 4.63 -18.95 -6.70
N ASN A 147 4.51 -19.33 -5.43
CA ASN A 147 4.13 -20.69 -5.04
C ASN A 147 2.68 -21.03 -5.43
N SER A 148 1.77 -20.06 -5.33
CA SER A 148 0.34 -20.24 -5.64
C SER A 148 0.03 -20.44 -7.12
N CYS A 149 0.90 -19.97 -8.03
CA CYS A 149 0.72 -20.14 -9.48
C CYS A 149 1.58 -21.28 -10.08
N GLY A 150 1.90 -22.30 -9.28
CA GLY A 150 2.69 -23.45 -9.74
C GLY A 150 4.16 -23.12 -9.99
N GLN A 151 4.72 -22.22 -9.18
CA GLN A 151 6.14 -21.81 -9.25
C GLN A 151 6.54 -21.20 -10.60
N LYS A 152 5.57 -20.56 -11.26
CA LYS A 152 5.83 -19.75 -12.44
C LYS A 152 6.25 -18.35 -12.00
N LYS A 153 7.29 -17.78 -12.65
CA LYS A 153 7.72 -16.41 -12.36
C LYS A 153 6.55 -15.43 -12.54
N ILE A 154 6.37 -14.55 -11.57
CA ILE A 154 5.21 -13.63 -11.48
C ILE A 154 5.46 -12.34 -12.25
N SER A 155 4.40 -11.62 -12.61
CA SER A 155 4.50 -10.25 -13.16
C SER A 155 4.18 -9.24 -12.06
N ILE A 156 4.97 -8.18 -11.98
CA ILE A 156 4.73 -7.07 -11.04
C ILE A 156 4.14 -5.90 -11.82
N ILE A 157 3.07 -5.31 -11.31
CA ILE A 157 2.50 -4.06 -11.83
C ILE A 157 2.49 -3.06 -10.69
N SER A 158 3.18 -1.95 -10.88
CA SER A 158 3.31 -0.91 -9.85
C SER A 158 2.86 0.45 -10.36
N HIS A 159 2.23 1.24 -9.50
CA HIS A 159 1.77 2.58 -9.81
C HIS A 159 2.51 3.65 -9.00
N SER A 160 2.91 4.76 -9.64
CA SER A 160 3.50 5.92 -8.98
C SER A 160 4.65 5.54 -8.02
N GLN A 161 4.61 5.93 -6.74
CA GLN A 161 5.63 5.57 -5.75
C GLN A 161 5.82 4.05 -5.58
N GLY A 162 4.83 3.22 -5.87
CA GLY A 162 4.95 1.76 -5.85
C GLY A 162 6.05 1.25 -6.80
N GLY A 163 6.31 1.97 -7.89
CA GLY A 163 7.42 1.65 -8.77
C GLY A 163 8.79 2.01 -8.17
N LEU A 164 8.87 3.06 -7.35
CA LEU A 164 10.08 3.34 -6.57
C LEU A 164 10.29 2.27 -5.50
N LEU A 165 9.21 1.85 -4.83
CA LEU A 165 9.24 0.76 -3.86
C LEU A 165 9.79 -0.53 -4.50
N PHE A 166 9.26 -0.95 -5.65
CA PHE A 166 9.77 -2.14 -6.32
C PHE A 166 11.18 -1.96 -6.89
N LYS A 167 11.55 -0.76 -7.35
CA LYS A 167 12.94 -0.44 -7.75
C LYS A 167 13.91 -0.64 -6.59
N THR A 168 13.55 -0.14 -5.41
CA THR A 168 14.34 -0.30 -4.18
C THR A 168 14.45 -1.76 -3.79
N PHE A 169 13.34 -2.52 -3.85
CA PHE A 169 13.35 -3.96 -3.63
C PHE A 169 14.31 -4.68 -4.58
N ALA A 170 14.27 -4.35 -5.88
CA ALA A 170 15.13 -4.97 -6.87
C ALA A 170 16.62 -4.69 -6.66
N ALA A 171 16.95 -3.51 -6.11
CA ALA A 171 18.32 -3.18 -5.75
C ALA A 171 18.80 -3.92 -4.50
N LEU A 172 17.92 -4.13 -3.52
CA LEU A 172 18.24 -4.81 -2.26
C LEU A 172 18.23 -6.34 -2.37
N TYR A 173 17.36 -6.90 -3.22
CA TYR A 173 17.14 -8.34 -3.37
C TYR A 173 17.20 -8.81 -4.84
N PRO A 174 18.33 -8.59 -5.54
CA PRO A 174 18.44 -8.92 -6.96
C PRO A 174 18.25 -10.42 -7.26
N ASP A 175 18.68 -11.29 -6.35
CA ASP A 175 18.54 -12.75 -6.48
C ASP A 175 17.06 -13.18 -6.43
N ASP A 176 16.27 -12.58 -5.53
CA ASP A 176 14.83 -12.86 -5.45
C ASP A 176 14.10 -12.35 -6.70
N VAL A 177 14.48 -11.18 -7.23
CA VAL A 177 13.94 -10.68 -8.49
C VAL A 177 14.29 -11.63 -9.64
N SER A 178 15.55 -12.05 -9.75
CA SER A 178 15.99 -13.01 -10.76
C SER A 178 15.23 -14.34 -10.65
N LYS A 179 14.99 -14.82 -9.44
CA LYS A 179 14.33 -16.10 -9.18
C LYS A 179 12.81 -16.06 -9.42
N TYR A 180 12.12 -15.04 -8.91
CA TYR A 180 10.65 -15.04 -8.83
C TYR A 180 9.96 -14.14 -9.86
N VAL A 181 10.64 -13.15 -10.42
CA VAL A 181 9.99 -12.11 -11.24
C VAL A 181 10.23 -12.33 -12.73
N ARG A 182 9.15 -12.40 -13.50
CA ARG A 182 9.16 -12.57 -14.96
C ARG A 182 9.33 -11.24 -15.67
N ARG A 183 8.59 -10.23 -15.21
CA ARG A 183 8.53 -8.89 -15.79
C ARG A 183 7.98 -7.91 -14.78
N TRP A 184 8.34 -6.64 -14.96
CA TRP A 184 7.85 -5.54 -14.15
C TRP A 184 7.30 -4.44 -15.06
N ILE A 185 6.07 -4.03 -14.79
CA ILE A 185 5.33 -2.98 -15.50
C ILE A 185 5.14 -1.82 -14.53
N THR A 186 5.46 -0.61 -15.00
CA THR A 186 5.32 0.62 -14.22
C THR A 186 4.31 1.56 -14.85
N ILE A 187 3.47 2.17 -14.01
CA ILE A 187 2.44 3.12 -14.44
C ILE A 187 2.70 4.43 -13.71
N GLY A 188 3.16 5.45 -14.44
CA GLY A 188 3.36 6.80 -13.89
C GLY A 188 4.41 6.90 -12.78
N THR A 189 5.40 5.99 -12.75
CA THR A 189 6.45 5.97 -11.71
C THR A 189 7.39 7.18 -11.85
N PRO A 190 7.54 8.02 -10.81
CA PRO A 190 8.42 9.18 -10.85
C PRO A 190 9.88 8.77 -10.55
N PHE A 191 10.53 8.10 -11.49
CA PHE A 191 11.89 7.56 -11.31
C PHE A 191 12.96 8.59 -10.91
N GLN A 192 12.74 9.85 -11.26
CA GLN A 192 13.62 10.99 -10.96
C GLN A 192 12.95 11.98 -9.98
N GLY A 193 11.92 11.54 -9.26
CA GLY A 193 11.09 12.40 -8.43
C GLY A 193 10.00 13.12 -9.22
N ALA A 194 9.19 13.90 -8.51
CA ALA A 194 8.08 14.66 -9.08
C ALA A 194 8.00 16.03 -8.41
N ALA A 195 7.92 17.11 -9.19
CA ALA A 195 7.89 18.48 -8.67
C ALA A 195 6.72 18.75 -7.68
N VAL A 196 5.64 17.97 -7.78
CA VAL A 196 4.51 18.02 -6.86
C VAL A 196 4.91 17.78 -5.41
N ILE A 197 5.99 17.03 -5.13
CA ILE A 197 6.46 16.81 -3.77
C ILE A 197 6.98 18.11 -3.14
N ASN A 198 7.64 18.97 -3.91
CA ASN A 198 8.11 20.27 -3.43
C ASN A 198 6.93 21.18 -3.10
N ALA A 199 5.91 21.20 -3.98
CA ALA A 199 4.68 21.93 -3.71
C ALA A 199 3.96 21.39 -2.48
N ALA A 200 3.92 20.07 -2.31
CA ALA A 200 3.31 19.41 -1.15
C ALA A 200 4.04 19.76 0.16
N MET A 201 5.37 19.79 0.15
CA MET A 201 6.18 20.22 1.31
C MET A 201 5.97 21.70 1.66
N MET A 202 5.79 22.57 0.67
CA MET A 202 5.64 24.02 0.90
C MET A 202 4.21 24.45 1.23
N PHE A 203 3.22 23.89 0.56
CA PHE A 203 1.83 24.35 0.59
C PHE A 203 0.83 23.28 1.04
N GLY A 204 1.29 22.03 1.21
CA GLY A 204 0.44 20.89 1.44
C GLY A 204 -0.17 20.32 0.16
N TYR A 205 -0.49 19.03 0.19
CA TYR A 205 -1.16 18.34 -0.91
C TYR A 205 -2.07 17.23 -0.36
N ASN A 206 -3.36 17.33 -0.63
CA ASN A 206 -4.37 16.41 -0.14
C ASN A 206 -4.83 15.40 -1.22
N PHE A 207 -3.96 15.04 -2.17
CA PHE A 207 -4.26 14.07 -3.23
C PHE A 207 -5.49 14.38 -4.10
N GLY A 208 -5.90 15.66 -4.16
CA GLY A 208 -7.09 16.07 -4.90
C GLY A 208 -8.42 15.82 -4.17
N PHE A 209 -8.38 15.40 -2.91
CA PHE A 209 -9.59 15.37 -2.08
C PHE A 209 -10.15 16.80 -1.89
N PRO A 210 -11.47 16.98 -1.77
CA PRO A 210 -12.04 18.24 -1.31
C PRO A 210 -11.47 18.67 0.05
N CYS A 211 -11.19 19.97 0.25
CA CYS A 211 -10.69 20.49 1.52
C CYS A 211 -11.65 20.26 2.71
N SER A 212 -12.93 20.01 2.45
CA SER A 212 -13.90 19.62 3.47
C SER A 212 -13.69 18.20 4.01
N LEU A 213 -12.97 17.34 3.27
CA LEU A 213 -12.63 15.99 3.67
C LEU A 213 -11.22 15.89 4.26
N LEU A 214 -10.25 16.56 3.63
CA LEU A 214 -8.84 16.51 4.03
C LEU A 214 -8.16 17.83 3.69
N LEU A 215 -7.58 18.48 4.70
CA LEU A 215 -6.84 19.71 4.51
C LEU A 215 -5.44 19.41 3.94
N PRO A 216 -4.97 20.15 2.92
CA PRO A 216 -3.60 20.02 2.41
C PRO A 216 -2.53 20.13 3.50
N ARG A 217 -2.77 20.97 4.51
CA ARG A 217 -1.86 21.21 5.63
C ARG A 217 -1.68 19.99 6.54
N THR A 218 -2.71 19.16 6.70
CA THR A 218 -2.59 17.93 7.49
C THR A 218 -1.63 16.96 6.83
N MET A 219 -1.74 16.79 5.51
CA MET A 219 -0.79 15.98 4.75
C MET A 219 0.62 16.57 4.73
N GLN A 220 0.76 17.90 4.69
CA GLN A 220 2.05 18.57 4.78
C GLN A 220 2.82 18.17 6.03
N ILE A 221 2.17 18.23 7.20
CA ILE A 221 2.79 17.91 8.49
C ILE A 221 3.31 16.47 8.51
N ILE A 222 2.54 15.55 7.92
CA ILE A 222 2.90 14.14 7.88
C ILE A 222 4.02 13.87 6.86
N GLN A 223 4.02 14.57 5.72
CA GLN A 223 5.03 14.41 4.68
C GLN A 223 6.38 15.05 5.02
N VAL A 224 6.44 16.04 5.90
CA VAL A 224 7.72 16.62 6.37
C VAL A 224 8.53 15.63 7.23
N LEU A 225 7.88 14.58 7.74
CA LEU A 225 8.54 13.50 8.49
C LEU A 225 9.05 12.36 7.60
N LEU A 226 8.70 12.36 6.31
CA LEU A 226 9.08 11.37 5.29
C LEU A 226 10.25 11.87 4.43
#